data_AF-A0A7W1P583-F1
#
_entry.id   AF-A0A7W1P583-F1
#
_cell.length_a   1.000
_cell.length_b   1.000
_cell.length_c   1.000
_cell.angle_alpha   90.00
_cell.angle_beta   90.00
_cell.angle_gamma   90.00
#
_symmetry.space_group_name_H-M   'P 1'
#
loop_
_entity.id
_entity.type
_entity.pdbx_description
1 polymer ?
#
loop_
_entity_poly.entity_id
_entity_poly.type
_entity_poly.pdbx_seq_one_letter_code
_entity_poly.pdbx_strand_id
1 'polypeptide(L)'
;MAHAGAGRRAAAAAIVEELETWSPRANRAHAIARAHAALGQHDEALRWLRQSADDRDPNMIWTGLDFVFDTLRKDPRYDDLIRAVGLPQTR
;
A
#
# COMPACT_ATOMS: atom_id res chain seq x y z
N MET A 1 27.13 5.42 4.73
CA MET A 1 26.12 4.37 4.46
C MET A 1 24.84 5.00 3.90
N ALA A 2 24.77 5.27 2.59
CA ALA A 2 23.65 6.01 1.97
C ALA A 2 23.06 5.33 0.71
N HIS A 3 23.33 4.04 0.48
CA HIS A 3 22.90 3.34 -0.76
C HIS A 3 21.61 2.50 -0.62
N ALA A 4 21.20 2.18 0.61
CA ALA A 4 20.01 1.34 0.82
C ALA A 4 18.67 2.06 0.56
N GLY A 5 18.62 3.39 0.70
CA GLY A 5 17.39 4.17 0.47
C GLY A 5 17.13 4.43 -1.02
N ALA A 6 18.18 4.77 -1.77
CA ALA A 6 18.08 5.10 -3.19
C ALA A 6 17.62 3.89 -4.04
N GLY A 7 18.18 2.70 -3.79
CA GLY A 7 17.80 1.47 -4.51
C GLY A 7 16.34 1.08 -4.30
N ARG A 8 15.82 1.23 -3.08
CA ARG A 8 14.41 0.95 -2.76
C ARG A 8 13.45 1.94 -3.42
N ARG A 9 13.83 3.23 -3.53
CA ARG A 9 13.01 4.23 -4.23
C ARG A 9 12.99 3.99 -5.73
N ALA A 10 14.10 3.61 -6.33
CA ALA A 10 14.16 3.27 -7.76
C ALA A 10 13.30 2.03 -8.08
N ALA A 11 13.35 0.99 -7.23
CA ALA A 11 12.50 -0.19 -7.37
C ALA A 11 11.00 0.16 -7.27
N ALA A 12 10.63 1.02 -6.32
CA ALA A 12 9.24 1.48 -6.19
C ALA A 12 8.78 2.24 -7.44
N ALA A 13 9.61 3.13 -7.97
CA ALA A 13 9.29 3.92 -9.15
C ALA A 13 9.05 3.04 -10.39
N ALA A 14 9.88 2.02 -10.60
CA ALA A 14 9.70 1.07 -11.71
C ALA A 14 8.37 0.30 -11.58
N ILE A 15 8.02 -0.15 -10.37
CA ILE A 15 6.75 -0.85 -10.14
C ILE A 15 5.56 0.09 -10.37
N VAL A 16 5.65 1.35 -9.94
CA VAL A 16 4.59 2.35 -10.20
C VAL A 16 4.37 2.54 -11.69
N GLU A 17 5.44 2.71 -12.48
CA GLU A 17 5.36 2.87 -13.93
C GLU A 17 4.71 1.66 -14.62
N GLU A 18 5.07 0.45 -14.19
CA GLU A 18 4.44 -0.78 -14.68
C GLU A 18 2.94 -0.83 -14.32
N LEU A 19 2.59 -0.50 -13.07
CA LEU A 19 1.21 -0.45 -12.61
C LEU A 19 0.40 0.62 -13.32
N GLU A 20 1.01 1.74 -13.73
CA GLU A 20 0.35 2.76 -14.53
C GLU A 20 -0.05 2.26 -15.91
N THR A 21 0.68 1.28 -16.44
CA THR A 21 0.48 0.72 -17.77
C THR A 21 -0.53 -0.44 -17.77
N TRP A 22 -0.55 -1.29 -16.73
CA TRP A 22 -1.33 -2.54 -16.74
C TRP A 22 -2.48 -2.58 -15.72
N SER A 23 -2.48 -1.72 -14.70
CA SER A 23 -3.55 -1.70 -13.69
C SER A 23 -4.68 -0.75 -14.08
N PRO A 24 -5.96 -1.16 -13.98
CA PRO A 24 -7.09 -0.25 -14.07
C PRO A 24 -6.90 0.94 -13.13
N ARG A 25 -7.24 2.15 -13.60
CA ARG A 25 -7.06 3.37 -12.80
C ARG A 25 -7.72 3.28 -11.41
N ALA A 26 -8.88 2.61 -11.34
CA ALA A 26 -9.63 2.38 -10.10
C ALA A 26 -8.91 1.47 -9.07
N ASN A 27 -7.89 0.72 -9.49
CA ASN A 27 -7.19 -0.30 -8.69
C ASN A 27 -5.72 0.08 -8.39
N ARG A 28 -5.29 1.23 -8.90
CA ARG A 28 -3.88 1.60 -8.98
C ARG A 28 -3.34 1.99 -7.62
N ALA A 29 -4.12 2.72 -6.83
CA ALA A 29 -3.72 3.16 -5.50
C ALA A 29 -3.43 1.96 -4.58
N HIS A 30 -4.29 0.93 -4.57
CA HIS A 30 -4.02 -0.28 -3.80
C HIS A 30 -2.77 -1.01 -4.29
N ALA A 31 -2.59 -1.16 -5.61
CA ALA A 31 -1.42 -1.84 -6.15
C ALA A 31 -0.10 -1.13 -5.82
N ILE A 32 -0.09 0.21 -5.89
CA ILE A 32 1.09 1.01 -5.52
C ILE A 32 1.37 0.89 -4.02
N ALA A 33 0.33 0.89 -3.17
CA ALA A 33 0.48 0.66 -1.74
C ALA A 33 1.17 -0.66 -1.43
N ARG A 34 0.75 -1.75 -2.08
CA ARG A 34 1.38 -3.08 -1.93
C ARG A 34 2.86 -3.06 -2.29
N ALA A 35 3.23 -2.39 -3.38
CA ALA A 35 4.61 -2.29 -3.83
C ALA A 35 5.50 -1.58 -2.78
N HIS A 36 5.04 -0.44 -2.25
CA HIS A 36 5.76 0.26 -1.18
C HIS A 36 5.85 -0.58 0.11
N ALA A 37 4.78 -1.31 0.46
CA ALA A 37 4.78 -2.20 1.62
C ALA A 37 5.82 -3.32 1.47
N ALA A 38 5.90 -3.96 0.30
CA ALA A 38 6.90 -4.99 -0.01
C ALA A 38 8.35 -4.48 0.06
N LEU A 39 8.57 -3.19 -0.22
CA LEU A 39 9.87 -2.52 -0.13
C LEU A 39 10.20 -1.98 1.28
N GLY A 40 9.31 -2.19 2.26
CA GLY A 40 9.45 -1.67 3.63
C GLY A 40 9.31 -0.15 3.72
N GLN A 41 8.66 0.48 2.74
CA GLN A 41 8.42 1.93 2.69
C GLN A 41 7.05 2.24 3.28
N HIS A 42 6.95 2.13 4.61
CA HIS A 42 5.65 2.11 5.30
C HIS A 42 4.86 3.41 5.20
N ASP A 43 5.52 4.57 5.24
CA ASP A 43 4.86 5.86 5.13
C ASP A 43 4.17 6.03 3.76
N GLU A 44 4.87 5.72 2.68
CA GLU A 44 4.32 5.73 1.34
C GLU A 44 3.22 4.68 1.15
N ALA A 45 3.40 3.48 1.67
CA ALA A 45 2.38 2.44 1.60
C ALA A 45 1.06 2.89 2.26
N LEU A 46 1.14 3.46 3.47
CA LEU A 46 -0.02 4.00 4.18
C LEU A 46 -0.65 5.20 3.47
N ARG A 47 0.16 6.07 2.84
CA ARG A 47 -0.35 7.19 2.04
C ARG A 47 -1.18 6.68 0.86
N TRP A 48 -0.70 5.66 0.16
CA TRP A 48 -1.41 5.08 -0.97
C TRP A 48 -2.62 4.23 -0.56
N LEU A 49 -2.58 3.55 0.58
CA LEU A 49 -3.77 2.87 1.12
C LEU A 49 -4.88 3.86 1.48
N ARG A 50 -4.54 5.05 2.02
CA ARG A 50 -5.52 6.12 2.23
C ARG A 50 -6.14 6.60 0.92
N GLN A 51 -5.33 6.85 -0.11
CA GLN A 51 -5.85 7.20 -1.43
C GLN A 51 -6.76 6.11 -1.99
N SER A 52 -6.37 4.84 -1.83
CA SER A 52 -7.16 3.68 -2.25
C SER A 52 -8.52 3.61 -1.54
N ALA A 53 -8.57 3.96 -0.25
CA ALA A 53 -9.81 4.08 0.50
C ALA A 53 -10.68 5.23 -0.02
N ASP A 54 -10.09 6.41 -0.25
CA ASP A 54 -10.79 7.60 -0.77
C ASP A 54 -11.37 7.35 -2.18
N ASP A 55 -10.62 6.64 -3.02
CA ASP A 55 -11.02 6.24 -4.37
C ASP A 55 -12.08 5.12 -4.37
N ARG A 56 -12.43 4.57 -3.20
CA ARG A 56 -13.29 3.38 -3.05
C ARG A 56 -12.81 2.21 -3.90
N ASP A 57 -11.48 2.01 -3.94
CA ASP A 57 -10.84 0.92 -4.66
C ASP A 57 -11.39 -0.43 -4.13
N PRO A 58 -11.97 -1.28 -4.98
CA PRO A 58 -12.54 -2.56 -4.55
C PRO A 58 -11.49 -3.49 -3.94
N ASN A 59 -10.20 -3.29 -4.23
CA ASN A 59 -9.13 -4.11 -3.67
C ASN A 59 -8.83 -3.80 -2.20
N MET A 60 -9.40 -2.74 -1.62
CA MET A 60 -9.28 -2.47 -0.18
C MET A 60 -9.73 -3.66 0.67
N ILE A 61 -10.65 -4.49 0.18
CA ILE A 61 -11.09 -5.71 0.87
C ILE A 61 -9.93 -6.70 1.13
N TRP A 62 -8.89 -6.68 0.29
CA TRP A 62 -7.72 -7.56 0.41
C TRP A 62 -6.68 -7.04 1.38
N THR A 63 -6.74 -5.76 1.78
CA THR A 63 -5.73 -5.14 2.64
C THR A 63 -5.63 -5.88 3.99
N GLY A 64 -6.76 -6.34 4.54
CA GLY A 64 -6.80 -7.14 5.77
C GLY A 64 -6.33 -8.60 5.64
N LEU A 65 -6.04 -9.08 4.43
CA LEU A 65 -5.65 -10.47 4.16
C LEU A 65 -4.24 -10.60 3.58
N ASP A 66 -3.78 -9.60 2.84
CA ASP A 66 -2.50 -9.66 2.14
C ASP A 66 -1.31 -9.51 3.10
N PHE A 67 -0.45 -10.53 3.14
CA PHE A 67 0.71 -10.62 4.04
C PHE A 67 1.72 -9.49 3.81
N VAL A 68 1.69 -8.87 2.62
CA VAL A 68 2.54 -7.72 2.31
C VAL A 68 2.31 -6.54 3.28
N PHE A 69 1.12 -6.48 3.90
CA PHE A 69 0.76 -5.45 4.86
C PHE A 69 1.00 -5.85 6.32
N ASP A 70 1.51 -7.06 6.60
CA ASP A 70 1.79 -7.51 7.98
C ASP A 70 2.74 -6.57 8.72
N THR A 71 3.70 -5.97 7.99
CA THR A 71 4.61 -4.97 8.54
C THR A 71 3.92 -3.66 8.90
N LEU A 72 2.80 -3.33 8.24
CA LEU A 72 1.97 -2.16 8.51
C LEU A 72 0.96 -2.40 9.63
N ARG A 73 0.54 -3.64 9.90
CA ARG A 73 -0.43 -3.98 10.97
C ARG A 73 0.02 -3.56 12.38
N LYS A 74 1.32 -3.29 12.57
CA LYS A 74 1.87 -2.77 13.83
C LYS A 74 1.80 -1.24 13.94
N ASP A 75 1.48 -0.56 12.86
CA ASP A 75 1.36 0.89 12.81
C ASP A 75 -0.07 1.32 13.17
N PRO A 76 -0.29 2.14 14.21
CA PRO A 76 -1.63 2.60 14.57
C PRO A 76 -2.39 3.28 13.43
N ARG A 77 -1.68 3.89 12.48
CA ARG A 77 -2.27 4.55 11.31
C ARG A 77 -2.91 3.55 10.34
N TYR A 78 -2.46 2.29 10.34
CA TYR A 78 -3.08 1.22 9.58
C TYR A 78 -4.42 0.83 10.20
N ASP A 79 -4.45 0.65 11.52
CA ASP A 79 -5.67 0.30 12.26
C ASP A 79 -6.76 1.36 12.11
N ASP A 80 -6.39 2.63 12.19
CA ASP A 80 -7.32 3.74 11.99
C ASP A 80 -7.88 3.76 10.57
N LEU A 81 -7.05 3.47 9.56
CA LEU A 81 -7.48 3.38 8.18
C LEU A 81 -8.48 2.23 7.96
N ILE A 82 -8.16 1.02 8.41
CA ILE A 82 -9.02 -0.16 8.27
C ILE A 82 -10.36 0.05 8.97
N ARG A 83 -10.35 0.68 10.15
CA ARG A 83 -11.58 1.05 10.87
C ARG A 83 -12.40 2.09 10.11
N ALA A 84 -11.77 3.11 9.53
CA ALA A 84 -12.46 4.17 8.78
C ALA A 84 -13.19 3.64 7.54
N VAL A 85 -12.67 2.58 6.90
CA VAL A 85 -13.31 1.94 5.74
C VAL A 85 -14.29 0.82 6.13
N GLY A 86 -14.46 0.54 7.42
CA GLY A 86 -15.41 -0.47 7.91
C GLY A 86 -14.98 -1.93 7.65
N LEU A 87 -13.68 -2.17 7.43
CA LEU A 87 -13.16 -3.52 7.21
C LEU A 87 -12.84 -4.22 8.55
N PRO A 88 -13.06 -5.54 8.64
CA PRO A 88 -12.70 -6.30 9.84
C PRO A 88 -11.19 -6.35 10.02
N GLN A 89 -10.72 -6.12 11.26
CA GLN A 89 -9.32 -6.25 11.61
C GLN A 89 -8.99 -7.74 11.81
N THR A 90 -8.28 -8.34 10.86
CA THR A 90 -7.66 -9.66 11.06
C THR A 90 -6.42 -9.47 11.93
N ARG A 91 -6.52 -9.82 13.22
CA ARG A 91 -5.37 -9.85 14.15
C ARG A 91 -4.60 -11.15 14.05
#